data_AF-A0AAW0LDL1-F1
#
_entry.id   AF-A0AAW0LDL1-F1
#
_cell.length_a   1.000
_cell.length_b   1.000
_cell.length_c   1.000
_cell.angle_alpha   90.00
_cell.angle_beta   90.00
_cell.angle_gamma   90.00
#
_symmetry.space_group_name_H-M   'P 1'
#
loop_
_entity.id
_entity.type
_entity.pdbx_description
1 polymer ?
#
loop_
_entity_poly.entity_id
_entity_poly.type
_entity_poly.pdbx_seq_one_letter_code
_entity_poly.pdbx_strand_id
1 'polypeptide(L)'
;MPLYFPVKEFPQFLPREEADYIPFSMAQLPNILPLFSVPIDSPSARAMEATLHECEVTHIPGEIKLCATSLESMLDFVHRVMGSWANPNVLTTTVHPTMSTALTQNYSVLRVSKEIYAPKWVACHPLPYPYLTFFCHFTENTKIFKQSEREREREREREREREREIACG
;
A
#
# COMPACT_ATOMS: atom_id res chain seq x y z
N MET A 1 -16.50 -12.98 -4.97
CA MET A 1 -15.83 -11.94 -5.78
C MET A 1 -14.40 -12.41 -6.00
N PRO A 2 -13.94 -12.57 -7.24
CA PRO A 2 -12.56 -12.97 -7.51
C PRO A 2 -11.64 -11.81 -7.14
N LEU A 3 -10.72 -12.05 -6.21
CA LEU A 3 -9.69 -11.08 -5.82
C LEU A 3 -8.32 -11.72 -6.02
N TYR A 4 -7.38 -10.91 -6.46
CA TYR A 4 -5.98 -11.26 -6.60
C TYR A 4 -5.16 -10.40 -5.65
N PHE A 5 -4.48 -11.02 -4.70
CA PHE A 5 -3.56 -10.35 -3.79
C PHE A 5 -2.13 -10.72 -4.18
N PRO A 6 -1.36 -9.83 -4.82
CA PRO A 6 0.01 -10.11 -5.18
C PRO A 6 0.88 -10.27 -3.92
N VAL A 7 1.75 -11.28 -3.92
CA VAL A 7 2.86 -11.36 -2.97
C VAL A 7 3.86 -10.31 -3.43
N LYS A 8 3.96 -9.20 -2.69
CA LYS A 8 4.89 -8.11 -2.98
C LYS A 8 5.95 -8.08 -1.89
N GLU A 9 7.20 -8.21 -2.30
CA GLU A 9 8.33 -7.79 -1.50
C GLU A 9 8.55 -6.30 -1.77
N PHE A 10 8.69 -5.54 -0.70
CA PHE A 10 8.99 -4.12 -0.78
C PHE A 10 10.46 -3.91 -0.41
N PRO A 11 11.17 -2.99 -1.11
CA PRO A 11 12.48 -2.55 -0.65
C PRO A 11 12.36 -1.93 0.76
N GLN A 12 13.49 -1.68 1.41
CA GLN A 12 13.50 -0.98 2.69
C GLN A 12 13.48 0.54 2.47
N PHE A 13 13.05 1.29 3.49
CA PHE A 13 13.29 2.72 3.52
C PHE A 13 14.79 3.00 3.53
N LEU A 14 15.19 4.06 2.84
CA LEU A 14 16.46 4.71 3.14
C LEU A 14 16.28 5.57 4.38
N PRO A 15 17.32 5.72 5.22
CA PRO A 15 17.28 6.74 6.25
C PRO A 15 17.15 8.12 5.60
N ARG A 16 16.55 9.05 6.34
CA ARG A 16 16.21 10.37 5.81
C ARG A 16 17.41 11.09 5.19
N GLU A 17 18.57 10.99 5.83
CA GLU A 17 19.79 11.65 5.38
C GLU A 17 20.15 11.21 3.96
N GLU A 18 20.19 9.91 3.68
CA GLU A 18 20.46 9.36 2.35
C GLU A 18 19.34 9.68 1.35
N ALA A 19 18.08 9.57 1.78
CA ALA A 19 16.93 9.88 0.93
C ALA A 19 16.93 11.34 0.47
N ASP A 20 17.29 12.28 1.35
CA ASP A 20 17.33 13.72 1.05
C ASP A 20 18.48 14.09 0.09
N TYR A 21 19.56 13.29 0.01
CA TYR A 21 20.63 13.47 -0.98
C TYR A 21 20.27 12.97 -2.38
N ILE A 22 19.24 12.12 -2.51
CA ILE A 22 18.82 11.58 -3.80
C ILE A 22 17.76 12.50 -4.41
N PRO A 23 17.99 13.08 -5.60
CA PRO A 23 16.98 13.89 -6.25
C PRO A 23 15.69 13.07 -6.47
N PHE A 24 14.54 13.65 -6.14
CA PHE A 24 13.23 13.03 -6.33
C PHE A 24 12.33 13.95 -7.17
N SER A 25 12.57 13.95 -8.48
CA SER A 25 11.74 14.70 -9.45
C SER A 25 11.86 14.14 -10.86
N MET A 26 10.81 14.35 -11.67
CA MET A 26 10.78 13.95 -13.09
C MET A 26 11.94 14.54 -13.87
N ALA A 27 12.27 15.81 -13.61
CA ALA A 27 13.37 16.50 -14.28
C ALA A 27 14.75 15.85 -14.01
N GLN A 28 14.88 15.12 -12.91
CA GLN A 28 16.12 14.45 -12.50
C GLN A 28 16.13 12.95 -12.83
N LEU A 29 15.06 12.41 -13.43
CA LEU A 29 14.99 11.00 -13.83
C LEU A 29 16.22 10.52 -14.62
N PRO A 30 16.76 11.28 -15.61
CA PRO A 30 17.98 10.88 -16.33
C PRO A 30 19.22 10.71 -15.43
N ASN A 31 19.27 11.40 -14.29
CA ASN A 31 20.37 11.32 -13.31
C ASN A 31 20.14 10.21 -12.27
N ILE A 32 18.87 9.93 -11.93
CA ILE A 32 18.48 8.92 -10.94
C ILE A 32 18.64 7.50 -11.50
N LEU A 33 18.27 7.28 -12.77
CA LEU A 33 18.38 5.97 -13.41
C LEU A 33 19.80 5.36 -13.32
N PRO A 34 20.88 6.05 -13.73
CA PRO A 34 22.23 5.51 -13.62
C PRO A 34 22.68 5.35 -12.16
N LEU A 35 22.23 6.21 -11.23
CA LEU A 35 22.55 6.09 -9.80
C LEU A 35 22.13 4.72 -9.23
N PHE A 36 20.99 4.20 -9.67
CA PHE A 36 20.48 2.89 -9.26
C PHE A 36 20.76 1.77 -10.27
N SER A 37 21.62 2.02 -11.27
CA SER A 37 21.93 1.05 -12.33
C SER A 37 20.69 0.54 -13.07
N VAL A 38 19.67 1.40 -13.25
CA VAL A 38 18.42 1.07 -13.95
C VAL A 38 18.56 1.44 -15.43
N PRO A 39 18.39 0.49 -16.37
CA PRO A 39 18.43 0.80 -17.79
C PRO A 39 17.25 1.67 -18.22
N ILE A 40 17.49 2.68 -19.06
CA ILE A 40 16.49 3.69 -19.46
C ILE A 40 15.23 3.10 -20.11
N ASP A 41 15.35 2.06 -20.93
CA ASP A 41 14.22 1.43 -21.62
C ASP A 41 13.58 0.28 -20.83
N SER A 42 13.99 0.08 -19.56
CA SER A 42 13.50 -1.02 -18.74
C SER A 42 12.07 -0.78 -18.22
N PRO A 43 11.33 -1.86 -17.89
CA PRO A 43 10.08 -1.74 -17.15
C PRO A 43 10.22 -0.96 -15.83
N SER A 44 11.35 -1.11 -15.13
CA SER A 44 11.64 -0.39 -13.90
C SER A 44 11.77 1.12 -14.12
N ALA A 45 12.44 1.55 -15.19
CA ALA A 45 12.55 2.96 -15.53
C ALA A 45 11.18 3.61 -15.79
N ARG A 46 10.32 2.94 -16.58
CA ARG A 46 8.94 3.40 -16.80
C ARG A 46 8.12 3.44 -15.51
N ALA A 47 8.33 2.50 -14.59
CA ALA A 47 7.66 2.48 -13.31
C ALA A 47 8.11 3.64 -12.40
N MET A 48 9.41 3.96 -12.41
CA MET A 48 9.97 5.13 -11.71
C MET A 48 9.44 6.44 -12.29
N GLU A 49 9.36 6.55 -13.61
CA GLU A 49 8.77 7.69 -14.32
C GLU A 49 7.30 7.89 -13.90
N ALA A 50 6.49 6.83 -13.92
CA ALA A 50 5.10 6.88 -13.48
C ALA A 50 4.97 7.31 -12.01
N THR A 51 5.83 6.79 -11.13
CA THR A 51 5.90 7.19 -9.71
C THR A 51 6.16 8.69 -9.58
N LEU A 52 7.21 9.21 -10.23
CA LEU A 52 7.59 10.62 -10.14
C LEU A 52 6.49 11.54 -10.71
N HIS A 53 5.87 11.14 -11.83
CA HIS A 53 4.75 11.87 -12.41
C HIS A 53 3.57 11.95 -11.44
N GLU A 54 3.15 10.83 -10.84
CA GLU A 54 2.06 10.80 -9.86
C GLU A 54 2.32 11.71 -8.63
N CYS A 55 3.58 11.73 -8.20
CA CYS A 55 4.04 12.56 -7.08
C CYS A 55 4.01 14.07 -7.39
N GLU A 56 4.26 14.46 -8.65
CA GLU A 56 4.33 15.86 -9.08
C GLU A 56 3.00 16.42 -9.58
N VAL A 57 2.07 15.56 -10.03
CA VAL A 57 0.73 16.00 -10.46
C VAL A 57 0.07 16.82 -9.35
N THR A 58 -0.53 17.95 -9.70
CA THR A 58 -1.23 18.80 -8.74
C THR A 58 -2.34 18.04 -8.03
N HIS A 59 -2.45 18.23 -6.72
CA HIS A 59 -3.50 17.62 -5.91
C HIS A 59 -4.89 18.06 -6.38
N ILE A 60 -5.89 17.20 -6.17
CA ILE A 60 -7.29 17.56 -6.44
C ILE A 60 -7.82 18.48 -5.31
N PRO A 61 -8.93 19.22 -5.54
CA PRO A 61 -9.57 19.99 -4.48
C PRO A 61 -9.97 19.10 -3.29
N GLY A 62 -9.59 19.51 -2.07
CA GLY A 62 -9.85 18.74 -0.84
C GLY A 62 -8.91 17.56 -0.59
N GLU A 63 -7.83 17.44 -1.38
CA GLU A 63 -6.77 16.45 -1.15
C GLU A 63 -5.50 17.11 -0.58
N ILE A 64 -4.88 16.43 0.38
CA ILE A 64 -3.51 16.70 0.82
C ILE A 64 -2.71 15.43 0.49
N LYS A 65 -1.64 15.55 -0.29
CA LYS A 65 -0.79 14.40 -0.69
C LYS A 65 0.69 14.70 -0.56
N LEU A 66 1.50 13.65 -0.43
CA LEU A 66 2.96 13.67 -0.41
C LEU A 66 3.49 12.31 -0.86
N CYS A 67 4.55 12.32 -1.67
CA CYS A 67 5.40 11.15 -1.81
C CYS A 67 6.49 11.15 -0.74
N ALA A 68 6.38 10.24 0.22
CA ALA A 68 7.34 10.04 1.30
C ALA A 68 8.46 9.11 0.82
N THR A 69 9.68 9.63 0.80
CA THR A 69 10.91 8.92 0.40
C THR A 69 11.64 8.28 1.58
N SER A 70 11.17 8.52 2.81
CA SER A 70 11.71 7.96 4.04
C SER A 70 10.58 7.70 5.05
N LEU A 71 10.86 6.95 6.11
CA LEU A 71 9.88 6.71 7.17
C LEU A 71 9.54 8.02 7.91
N GLU A 72 10.55 8.85 8.14
CA GLU A 72 10.43 10.13 8.83
C GLU A 72 9.56 11.10 8.03
N SER A 73 9.74 11.21 6.72
CA SER A 73 8.88 12.06 5.88
C SER A 73 7.42 11.58 5.85
N MET A 74 7.19 10.26 5.91
CA MET A 74 5.85 9.71 6.10
C MET A 74 5.25 10.13 7.45
N LEU A 75 6.01 10.02 8.55
CA LEU A 75 5.54 10.40 9.87
C LEU A 75 5.27 11.91 9.98
N ASP A 76 6.13 12.74 9.39
CA ASP A 76 5.93 14.18 9.30
C ASP A 76 4.62 14.52 8.57
N PHE A 77 4.32 13.81 7.49
CA PHE A 77 3.06 13.94 6.76
C PHE A 77 1.84 13.53 7.60
N VAL A 78 1.91 12.37 8.27
CA VAL A 78 0.84 11.89 9.15
C VAL A 78 0.56 12.91 10.25
N HIS A 79 1.60 13.44 10.91
CA HIS A 79 1.45 14.47 11.92
C HIS A 79 0.92 15.79 11.36
N ARG A 80 1.30 16.18 10.14
CA ARG A 80 0.77 17.37 9.48
C ARG A 80 -0.75 17.26 9.24
N VAL A 81 -1.23 16.10 8.80
CA VAL A 81 -2.67 15.89 8.57
C VAL A 81 -3.41 15.75 9.90
N MET A 82 -2.97 14.81 10.74
CA MET A 82 -3.67 14.40 11.97
C MET A 82 -3.50 15.38 13.14
N GLY A 83 -2.44 16.20 13.12
CA GLY A 83 -1.99 17.05 14.22
C GLY A 83 -0.84 16.39 15.01
N SER A 84 0.13 17.20 15.47
CA SER A 84 1.39 16.74 16.08
C SER A 84 1.27 15.96 17.39
N TRP A 85 0.09 15.96 18.02
CA TRP A 85 -0.19 15.25 19.27
C TRP A 85 -1.16 14.07 19.09
N ALA A 86 -1.53 13.77 17.84
CA ALA A 86 -2.39 12.64 17.55
C ALA A 86 -1.61 11.33 17.79
N ASN A 87 -2.21 10.39 18.51
CA ASN A 87 -1.80 8.99 18.50
C ASN A 87 -2.69 8.25 17.49
N PRO A 88 -2.32 8.20 16.20
CA PRO A 88 -3.18 7.61 15.19
C PRO A 88 -3.32 6.10 15.42
N ASN A 89 -4.56 5.60 15.30
CA ASN A 89 -4.79 4.17 15.22
C ASN A 89 -4.27 3.67 13.87
N VAL A 90 -3.18 2.89 13.88
CA VAL A 90 -2.61 2.30 12.67
C VAL A 90 -3.43 1.06 12.29
N LEU A 91 -4.05 1.10 11.12
CA LEU A 91 -4.73 -0.04 10.53
C LEU A 91 -3.88 -0.59 9.39
N THR A 92 -3.28 -1.74 9.60
CA THR A 92 -2.55 -2.45 8.53
C THR A 92 -3.49 -3.48 7.90
N THR A 93 -3.49 -3.55 6.57
CA THR A 93 -4.12 -4.67 5.88
C THR A 93 -3.25 -5.91 6.09
N THR A 94 -3.59 -6.72 7.07
CA THR A 94 -3.00 -8.05 7.23
C THR A 94 -3.60 -8.96 6.18
N VAL A 95 -2.98 -9.02 5.01
CA VAL A 95 -3.17 -10.18 4.14
C VAL A 95 -2.43 -11.30 4.84
N HIS A 96 -3.11 -12.40 5.15
CA HIS A 96 -2.47 -13.64 5.56
C HIS A 96 -2.35 -14.53 4.31
N PRO A 97 -1.40 -14.26 3.38
CA PRO A 97 -1.10 -15.25 2.36
C PRO A 97 -0.40 -16.37 3.11
N THR A 98 -1.18 -17.35 3.52
CA THR A 98 -0.66 -18.62 4.01
C THR A 98 -0.13 -19.46 2.84
N MET A 99 -0.26 -18.92 1.61
CA MET A 99 0.25 -19.46 0.36
C MET A 99 1.47 -18.66 -0.09
N SER A 100 2.52 -19.35 -0.53
CA SER A 100 3.72 -18.78 -1.13
C SER A 100 3.49 -18.21 -2.54
N THR A 101 2.28 -18.36 -3.10
CA THR A 101 1.92 -17.98 -4.46
C THR A 101 0.67 -17.08 -4.47
N ALA A 102 0.73 -16.00 -5.24
CA ALA A 102 -0.41 -15.13 -5.48
C ALA A 102 -1.38 -15.79 -6.46
N LEU A 103 -2.57 -16.15 -5.97
CA LEU A 103 -3.63 -16.78 -6.77
C LEU A 103 -4.88 -15.89 -6.78
N THR A 104 -5.51 -15.81 -7.95
CA THR A 104 -6.84 -15.20 -8.05
C THR A 104 -7.84 -16.17 -7.46
N GLN A 105 -8.50 -15.78 -6.37
CA GLN A 105 -9.43 -16.66 -5.67
C GLN A 105 -10.71 -15.94 -5.28
N ASN A 106 -11.78 -16.71 -5.10
CA ASN A 106 -13.07 -16.15 -4.74
C ASN A 106 -13.16 -15.88 -3.24
N TYR A 107 -13.34 -14.60 -2.89
CA TYR A 107 -13.63 -14.16 -1.54
C TYR A 107 -15.11 -13.85 -1.35
N SER A 108 -15.57 -14.04 -0.12
CA SER A 108 -16.81 -13.45 0.38
C SER A 108 -16.49 -12.40 1.42
N VAL A 109 -17.13 -11.25 1.30
CA VAL A 109 -17.22 -10.27 2.39
C VAL A 109 -18.11 -10.89 3.47
N LEU A 110 -17.54 -11.17 4.63
CA LEU A 110 -18.28 -11.75 5.76
C LEU A 110 -19.00 -10.67 6.57
N ARG A 111 -18.32 -9.55 6.78
CA ARG A 111 -18.79 -8.47 7.63
C ARG A 111 -18.19 -7.16 7.17
N VAL A 112 -19.03 -6.15 7.12
CA VAL A 112 -18.65 -4.75 7.01
C VAL A 112 -18.99 -4.10 8.35
N SER A 113 -18.06 -3.37 8.94
CA SER A 113 -18.31 -2.62 10.16
C SER A 113 -19.32 -1.50 9.93
N LYS A 114 -19.85 -0.93 11.01
CA LYS A 114 -20.43 0.41 10.93
C LYS A 114 -19.34 1.40 10.48
N GLU A 115 -19.76 2.52 9.93
CA GLU A 115 -18.87 3.64 9.57
C GLU A 115 -17.97 3.97 10.76
N ILE A 116 -16.66 4.00 10.50
CA ILE A 116 -15.67 4.42 11.48
C ILE A 116 -15.61 5.94 11.41
N TYR A 117 -15.97 6.59 12.52
CA TYR A 117 -15.86 8.04 12.61
C TYR A 117 -14.38 8.43 12.66
N ALA A 118 -13.86 8.86 11.52
CA ALA A 118 -12.48 9.30 11.33
C ALA A 118 -12.48 10.61 10.53
N PRO A 119 -12.67 11.77 11.20
CA PRO A 119 -12.75 13.07 10.51
C PRO A 119 -11.45 13.43 9.78
N LYS A 120 -10.33 12.80 10.18
CA LYS A 120 -9.06 12.82 9.47
C LYS A 120 -8.51 11.40 9.43
N TRP A 121 -7.85 11.06 8.33
CA TRP A 121 -7.16 9.80 8.13
C TRP A 121 -6.07 9.99 7.08
N VAL A 122 -5.17 9.04 6.97
CA VAL A 122 -4.13 9.03 5.95
C VAL A 122 -4.07 7.63 5.37
N ALA A 123 -4.03 7.51 4.05
CA ALA A 123 -3.62 6.28 3.38
C ALA A 123 -2.28 6.49 2.69
N CYS A 124 -1.38 5.53 2.88
CA CYS A 124 -0.10 5.48 2.20
C CYS A 124 -0.04 4.22 1.33
N HIS A 125 0.34 4.39 0.06
CA HIS A 125 0.43 3.33 -0.93
C HIS A 125 1.89 3.19 -1.37
N PRO A 126 2.50 1.99 -1.32
CA PRO A 126 3.86 1.81 -1.78
C PRO A 126 3.91 1.99 -3.30
N LEU A 127 4.85 2.82 -3.77
CA LEU A 127 5.08 3.09 -5.18
C LEU A 127 6.31 2.32 -5.70
N PRO A 128 6.32 1.93 -6.99
CA PRO A 128 7.51 1.37 -7.62
C PRO A 128 8.65 2.41 -7.69
N TYR A 129 9.68 2.20 -6.88
CA TYR A 129 10.89 3.02 -6.86
C TYR A 129 12.08 2.19 -6.33
N PRO A 130 13.35 2.54 -6.59
CA PRO A 130 14.50 1.73 -6.19
C PRO A 130 14.64 1.49 -4.68
N TYR A 131 14.04 2.35 -3.87
CA TYR A 131 13.88 2.20 -2.43
C TYR A 131 12.44 2.50 -2.03
N LEU A 132 12.07 2.17 -0.79
CA LEU A 132 10.68 2.26 -0.35
C LEU A 132 10.18 3.70 -0.37
N THR A 133 9.25 3.97 -1.28
CA THR A 133 8.60 5.26 -1.44
C THR A 133 7.10 5.07 -1.32
N PHE A 134 6.43 5.93 -0.57
CA PHE A 134 4.98 5.87 -0.39
C PHE A 134 4.30 7.11 -0.94
N PHE A 135 3.23 6.90 -1.69
CA PHE A 135 2.22 7.92 -1.95
C PHE A 135 1.27 7.99 -0.77
N CYS A 136 1.41 9.02 0.07
CA CYS A 136 0.54 9.27 1.20
C CYS A 136 -0.45 10.38 0.88
N HIS A 137 -1.72 10.18 1.20
CA HIS A 137 -2.75 11.18 0.98
C HIS A 137 -3.89 11.12 2.00
N PHE A 138 -4.58 12.25 2.09
CA PHE A 138 -5.86 12.45 2.77
C PHE A 138 -6.81 13.13 1.79
N THR A 139 -8.06 12.67 1.75
CA THR A 139 -9.12 13.30 0.94
C THR A 139 -10.33 13.58 1.82
N GLU A 140 -10.83 14.81 1.76
CA GLU A 140 -12.06 15.21 2.44
C GLU A 140 -13.29 14.43 1.94
N ASN A 141 -14.36 14.42 2.73
CA ASN A 141 -15.67 13.84 2.38
C ASN A 141 -15.63 12.32 2.07
N THR A 142 -14.70 11.61 2.67
CA THR A 142 -14.57 10.16 2.56
C THR A 142 -15.07 9.45 3.82
N LYS A 143 -15.51 8.21 3.66
CA LYS A 143 -16.02 7.36 4.75
C LYS A 143 -15.19 6.10 4.86
N ILE A 144 -14.83 5.74 6.09
CA ILE A 144 -13.99 4.57 6.36
C ILE A 144 -14.85 3.44 6.92
N PHE A 145 -14.67 2.25 6.37
CA PHE A 145 -15.29 1.02 6.86
C PHE A 145 -14.20 -0.04 7.01
N LYS A 146 -14.32 -0.88 8.05
CA LYS A 146 -13.50 -2.10 8.17
C LYS A 146 -14.29 -3.27 7.62
N GLN A 147 -13.67 -4.05 6.74
CA GLN A 147 -14.25 -5.27 6.22
C GLN A 147 -13.40 -6.49 6.59
N SER A 148 -14.06 -7.63 6.76
CA SER A 148 -13.40 -8.93 6.86
C SER A 148 -13.82 -9.80 5.68
N GLU A 149 -12.83 -10.36 5.01
CA GLU A 149 -13.04 -11.27 3.88
C GLU A 149 -12.55 -12.66 4.24
N ARG A 150 -13.18 -13.68 3.65
CA ARG A 150 -12.78 -15.07 3.82
C ARG A 150 -12.75 -15.79 2.49
N GLU A 151 -11.72 -16.61 2.34
CA GLU A 151 -11.45 -17.45 1.17
C GLU A 151 -12.49 -18.56 1.09
N ARG A 152 -13.21 -18.65 -0.05
CA ARG A 152 -14.26 -19.67 -0.23
C ARG A 152 -13.72 -21.07 -0.51
N GLU A 153 -12.56 -21.18 -1.13
CA GLU A 153 -12.02 -22.48 -1.56
C GLU A 153 -11.54 -23.31 -0.37
N ARG A 154 -10.91 -22.66 0.62
CA ARG A 154 -10.57 -23.29 1.90
C ARG A 154 -11.77 -23.73 2.73
N GLU A 155 -12.90 -23.03 2.61
CA GLU A 155 -14.12 -23.46 3.28
C GLU A 155 -14.62 -24.78 2.72
N ARG A 156 -14.65 -24.91 1.39
CA ARG A 156 -15.01 -26.17 0.72
C ARG A 156 -14.07 -27.31 1.06
N GLU A 157 -12.77 -27.05 1.18
CA GLU A 157 -11.79 -28.08 1.53
C GLU A 157 -11.92 -28.55 2.99
N ARG A 158 -12.05 -27.62 3.95
CA ARG A 158 -12.29 -27.95 5.36
C ARG A 158 -13.62 -28.64 5.59
N GLU A 159 -14.65 -28.27 4.84
CA GLU A 159 -15.96 -28.92 4.91
C GLU A 159 -15.87 -30.36 4.40
N ARG A 160 -15.19 -30.60 3.27
CA ARG A 160 -14.91 -31.94 2.76
C ARG A 160 -14.07 -32.79 3.73
N GLU A 161 -13.08 -32.21 4.42
CA GLU A 161 -12.30 -32.92 5.43
C GLU A 161 -13.16 -33.31 6.64
N ARG A 162 -13.98 -32.39 7.16
CA ARG A 162 -14.93 -32.69 8.26
C ARG A 162 -15.94 -33.76 7.87
N GLU A 163 -16.49 -33.70 6.66
CA GLU A 163 -17.39 -34.73 6.16
C GLU A 163 -16.70 -36.10 6.05
N ARG A 164 -15.42 -36.14 5.67
CA ARG A 164 -14.63 -37.38 5.65
C ARG A 164 -14.35 -37.92 7.04
N GLU A 165 -14.04 -37.07 8.02
CA GLU A 165 -13.86 -37.47 9.41
C GLU A 165 -15.15 -38.03 10.02
N ILE A 166 -16.31 -37.43 9.71
CA ILE A 166 -17.63 -37.92 10.13
C ILE A 166 -17.99 -39.24 9.43
N ALA A 167 -17.59 -39.44 8.17
CA ALA A 167 -17.86 -40.67 7.43
C ALA A 167 -16.97 -41.86 7.82
N CYS A 168 -15.84 -41.61 8.50
CA CYS A 168 -14.88 -42.63 8.92
C CYS A 168 -14.86 -42.91 10.44
N GLY A 169 -15.69 -42.22 11.24
CA GLY A 169 -15.88 -42.46 12.68
C GLY A 169 -17.22 -43.11 12.97
#